data_AF-A0A7C5SLE5-F1
#
_entry.id   AF-A0A7C5SLE5-F1
#
_cell.length_a   1.000
_cell.length_b   1.000
_cell.length_c   1.000
_cell.angle_alpha   90.00
_cell.angle_beta   90.00
_cell.angle_gamma   90.00
#
_symmetry.space_group_name_H-M   'P 1'
#
loop_
_entity.id
_entity.type
_entity.pdbx_description
1 polymer ?
#
loop_
_entity_poly.entity_id
_entity_poly.type
_entity_poly.pdbx_seq_one_letter_code
_entity_poly.pdbx_strand_id
1 'polypeptide(L)'
;MSIRLYEELVKRAIHFYKVSDYDVSAERCDIALFHLEQAVQLALKAYLLNTVGDFHKAHSIKDLIDLCENQCLKKLADELWFVINILEDAYIGSRYFIRRYSVRKYEAGKKFTEEVFKCLGISIT
;
A
#
# COMPACT_ATOMS: atom_id res chain seq x y z
N MET A 1 9.81 10.11 -20.07
CA MET A 1 10.40 9.09 -19.18
C MET A 1 9.58 8.91 -17.89
N SER A 2 9.10 9.98 -17.24
CA SER A 2 8.28 9.85 -16.02
C SER A 2 6.89 9.23 -16.24
N ILE A 3 6.20 9.51 -17.35
CA ILE A 3 4.86 8.95 -17.65
C ILE A 3 4.88 7.42 -17.69
N ARG A 4 5.85 6.82 -18.40
CA ARG A 4 5.97 5.35 -18.49
C ARG A 4 6.26 4.72 -17.13
N LEU A 5 7.07 5.39 -16.29
CA LEU A 5 7.35 4.93 -14.93
C LEU A 5 6.10 5.04 -14.05
N TYR A 6 5.37 6.15 -14.13
CA TYR A 6 4.09 6.32 -13.44
C TYR A 6 3.11 5.19 -13.77
N GLU A 7 2.86 4.94 -15.06
CA GLU A 7 1.96 3.88 -15.50
C GLU A 7 2.39 2.49 -15.00
N GLU A 8 3.70 2.21 -15.00
CA GLU A 8 4.24 0.95 -14.52
C GLU A 8 4.07 0.79 -13.00
N LEU A 9 4.29 1.86 -12.23
CA LEU A 9 4.07 1.84 -10.78
C LEU A 9 2.59 1.59 -10.44
N VAL A 10 1.67 2.27 -11.12
CA VAL A 10 0.23 2.05 -10.95
C VAL A 10 -0.18 0.62 -11.31
N LYS A 11 0.29 0.10 -12.46
CA LYS A 11 0.03 -1.29 -12.87
C LYS A 11 0.53 -2.29 -11.84
N ARG A 12 1.73 -2.09 -11.29
CA ARG A 12 2.27 -2.98 -10.24
C ARG A 12 1.51 -2.86 -8.93
N ALA A 13 1.12 -1.66 -8.53
CA ALA A 13 0.30 -1.46 -7.34
C ALA A 13 -1.01 -2.28 -7.43
N ILE A 14 -1.70 -2.19 -8.57
CA ILE A 14 -2.92 -2.96 -8.84
C ILE A 14 -2.63 -4.47 -8.86
N HIS A 15 -1.52 -4.88 -9.47
CA HIS A 15 -1.13 -6.30 -9.51
C HIS A 15 -0.92 -6.88 -8.11
N PHE A 16 -0.15 -6.19 -7.25
CA PHE A 16 0.07 -6.61 -5.87
C PHE A 16 -1.23 -6.69 -5.08
N TYR A 17 -2.11 -5.69 -5.22
CA TYR A 17 -3.45 -5.73 -4.62
C TYR A 17 -4.22 -6.98 -5.06
N LYS A 18 -4.29 -7.28 -6.37
CA LYS A 18 -5.01 -8.45 -6.91
C LYS A 18 -4.41 -9.78 -6.46
N VAL A 19 -3.08 -9.90 -6.38
CA VAL A 19 -2.40 -11.12 -5.93
C VAL A 19 -2.61 -11.35 -4.42
N SER A 20 -2.79 -10.30 -3.63
CA SER A 20 -3.05 -10.42 -2.20
C SER A 20 -4.31 -11.26 -1.87
N ASP A 21 -5.33 -11.20 -2.73
CA ASP A 21 -6.56 -12.00 -2.59
C ASP A 21 -6.29 -13.50 -2.75
N TYR A 22 -5.35 -13.87 -3.64
CA TYR A 22 -4.96 -15.26 -3.80
C TYR A 22 -4.23 -15.78 -2.55
N ASP A 23 -3.32 -14.99 -1.98
CA ASP A 23 -2.55 -15.40 -0.81
C ASP A 23 -3.43 -15.59 0.43
N VAL A 24 -4.41 -14.70 0.67
CA VAL A 24 -5.33 -14.89 1.80
C VAL A 24 -6.20 -16.14 1.60
N SER A 25 -6.64 -16.44 0.37
CA SER A 25 -7.43 -17.64 0.06
C SER A 25 -6.66 -18.95 0.31
N ALA A 26 -5.33 -18.88 0.25
CA ALA A 26 -4.42 -19.97 0.53
C ALA A 26 -3.83 -19.91 1.95
N GLU A 27 -4.49 -19.20 2.86
CA GLU A 27 -4.14 -19.04 4.29
C GLU A 27 -2.77 -18.37 4.56
N ARG A 28 -2.18 -17.71 3.56
CA ARG A 28 -0.91 -16.96 3.67
C ARG A 28 -1.15 -15.47 3.96
N CYS A 29 -1.78 -15.19 5.10
CA CYS A 29 -2.18 -13.82 5.47
C CYS A 29 -1.00 -12.84 5.62
N ASP A 30 0.16 -13.33 6.05
CA ASP A 30 1.40 -12.56 6.16
C ASP A 30 1.91 -12.09 4.79
N ILE A 31 1.91 -12.99 3.80
CA ILE A 31 2.29 -12.66 2.41
C ILE A 31 1.23 -11.76 1.77
N ALA A 32 -0.05 -12.01 2.04
CA ALA A 32 -1.14 -11.17 1.54
C ALA A 32 -1.01 -9.71 2.05
N LEU A 33 -0.70 -9.53 3.35
CA LEU A 33 -0.43 -8.20 3.93
C LEU A 33 0.84 -7.56 3.36
N PHE A 34 1.89 -8.35 3.11
CA PHE A 34 3.08 -7.86 2.41
C PHE A 34 2.75 -7.32 1.01
N HIS A 35 1.91 -8.01 0.24
CA HIS A 35 1.47 -7.53 -1.06
C HIS A 35 0.64 -6.25 -0.96
N LEU A 36 -0.25 -6.13 0.03
CA LEU A 36 -1.00 -4.89 0.26
C LEU A 36 -0.08 -3.72 0.63
N GLU A 37 0.95 -3.96 1.43
CA GLU A 37 1.96 -2.96 1.79
C GLU A 37 2.72 -2.46 0.55
N GLN A 38 3.16 -3.38 -0.32
CA GLN A 38 3.81 -3.03 -1.60
C GLN A 38 2.86 -2.26 -2.52
N ALA A 39 1.59 -2.64 -2.57
CA ALA A 39 0.58 -1.95 -3.36
C ALA A 39 0.42 -0.48 -2.94
N VAL A 40 0.31 -0.23 -1.63
CA VAL A 40 0.20 1.13 -1.07
C VAL A 40 1.45 1.95 -1.37
N GLN A 41 2.65 1.42 -1.12
CA GLN A 41 3.89 2.15 -1.40
C GLN A 41 4.00 2.57 -2.87
N LEU A 42 3.70 1.67 -3.79
CA LEU A 42 3.81 1.94 -5.23
C LEU A 42 2.79 2.98 -5.69
N ALA A 43 1.57 2.95 -5.16
CA ALA A 43 0.55 3.95 -5.47
C ALA A 43 0.94 5.34 -4.96
N LEU A 44 1.46 5.45 -3.73
CA LEU A 44 1.93 6.71 -3.17
C LEU A 44 3.14 7.26 -3.96
N LYS A 45 4.10 6.39 -4.33
CA LYS A 45 5.25 6.77 -5.15
C LYS A 45 4.85 7.20 -6.56
N ALA A 46 3.84 6.55 -7.16
CA ALA A 46 3.29 6.98 -8.43
C ALA A 46 2.66 8.37 -8.31
N TYR A 47 1.90 8.64 -7.26
CA TYR A 47 1.32 9.96 -7.00
C TYR A 47 2.39 11.03 -6.86
N LEU A 48 3.40 10.81 -6.01
CA LEU A 48 4.53 11.75 -5.81
C LEU A 48 5.30 12.00 -7.11
N LEU A 49 5.55 10.96 -7.91
CA LEU A 49 6.18 11.12 -9.22
C LEU A 49 5.35 12.01 -10.15
N ASN A 50 4.02 11.93 -10.08
CA ASN A 50 3.12 12.71 -10.92
C ASN A 50 2.93 14.16 -10.43
N THR A 51 2.98 14.40 -9.12
CA THR A 51 2.72 15.73 -8.53
C THR A 51 4.00 16.52 -8.25
N VAL A 52 5.07 15.86 -7.81
CA VAL A 52 6.34 16.47 -7.38
C VAL A 52 7.47 16.20 -8.39
N GLY A 53 7.31 15.19 -9.26
CA GLY A 53 8.30 14.84 -10.28
C GLY A 53 9.39 13.87 -9.82
N ASP A 54 9.41 13.52 -8.54
CA ASP A 54 10.30 12.52 -7.94
C ASP A 54 9.65 11.95 -6.66
N PHE A 55 10.14 10.81 -6.17
CA PHE A 55 9.80 10.27 -4.87
C PHE A 55 11.07 10.02 -4.05
N HIS A 56 11.06 10.47 -2.79
CA HIS A 56 12.15 10.21 -1.87
C HIS A 56 12.31 8.70 -1.63
N LYS A 57 13.53 8.26 -1.27
CA LYS A 57 13.80 6.87 -0.83
C LYS A 57 13.17 6.52 0.53
N ALA A 58 12.08 7.20 0.90
CA ALA A 58 11.29 6.88 2.08
C ALA A 58 10.72 5.46 1.93
N HIS A 59 10.82 4.69 3.01
CA HIS A 59 10.39 3.30 3.06
C HIS A 59 9.14 3.08 3.91
N SER A 60 8.63 4.10 4.60
CA SER A 60 7.41 4.04 5.41
C SER A 60 6.20 4.55 4.62
N ILE A 61 5.05 3.89 4.80
CA ILE A 61 3.77 4.34 4.26
C ILE A 61 3.40 5.69 4.86
N LYS A 62 3.64 5.89 6.15
CA LYS A 62 3.36 7.15 6.85
C LYS A 62 4.14 8.31 6.22
N ASP A 63 5.46 8.15 6.08
CA ASP A 63 6.31 9.18 5.49
C ASP A 63 5.88 9.52 4.05
N LEU A 64 5.53 8.50 3.26
CA LEU A 64 5.03 8.70 1.90
C LEU A 64 3.69 9.45 1.88
N ILE A 65 2.77 9.17 2.81
CA ILE A 65 1.49 9.89 2.93
C ILE A 65 1.73 11.37 3.29
N ASP A 66 2.63 11.64 4.24
CA ASP A 66 2.94 13.00 4.67
C ASP A 66 3.51 13.83 3.52
N LEU A 67 4.41 13.25 2.73
CA LEU A 67 5.00 13.85 1.53
C LEU A 67 3.99 14.15 0.42
N CYS A 68 2.90 13.39 0.32
CA CYS A 68 1.88 13.61 -0.71
C CYS A 68 1.10 14.93 -0.52
N GLU A 69 1.14 15.52 0.68
CA GLU A 69 0.35 16.70 1.07
C GLU A 69 -1.16 16.60 0.75
N ASN A 70 -1.67 15.38 0.62
CA ASN A 70 -3.04 15.10 0.21
C ASN A 70 -3.96 14.94 1.44
N GLN A 71 -4.97 15.80 1.55
CA GLN A 71 -5.88 15.82 2.72
C GLN A 71 -6.70 14.53 2.89
N CYS A 72 -7.07 13.86 1.79
CA CYS A 72 -7.77 12.57 1.84
C CYS A 72 -6.88 11.50 2.49
N LEU A 73 -5.62 11.43 2.07
CA LEU A 73 -4.65 10.49 2.64
C LEU A 73 -4.30 10.80 4.08
N LYS A 74 -4.10 12.08 4.44
CA LYS A 74 -3.81 12.49 5.83
C LYS A 74 -4.93 12.08 6.78
N LYS A 75 -6.18 12.39 6.42
CA LYS A 75 -7.35 11.97 7.20
C LYS A 75 -7.46 10.46 7.33
N LEU A 76 -7.23 9.72 6.24
CA LEU A 76 -7.26 8.26 6.24
C LEU A 76 -6.17 7.68 7.16
N ALA A 77 -4.96 8.23 7.13
CA ALA A 77 -3.85 7.80 7.97
C ALA A 77 -4.10 8.08 9.46
N ASP A 78 -4.72 9.21 9.80
CA ASP A 78 -5.10 9.53 11.17
C ASP A 78 -6.18 8.57 11.70
N GLU A 79 -7.19 8.27 10.88
CA GLU A 79 -8.29 7.37 11.25
C GLU A 79 -7.83 5.90 11.35
N LEU A 80 -6.90 5.47 10.51
CA LEU A 80 -6.48 4.08 10.35
C LEU A 80 -4.99 3.84 10.63
N TRP A 81 -4.37 4.64 11.51
CA TRP A 81 -2.95 4.55 11.85
C TRP A 81 -2.50 3.14 12.27
N PHE A 82 -3.38 2.40 12.96
CA PHE A 82 -3.09 1.03 13.39
C PHE A 82 -2.99 0.05 12.20
N VAL A 83 -3.66 0.32 11.09
CA VAL A 83 -3.55 -0.48 9.85
C VAL A 83 -2.21 -0.23 9.18
N ILE A 84 -1.73 1.02 9.18
CA ILE A 84 -0.39 1.36 8.69
C ILE A 84 0.66 0.56 9.45
N ASN A 85 0.59 0.53 10.78
CA ASN A 85 1.49 -0.29 11.59
C ASN A 85 1.43 -1.77 11.25
N ILE A 86 0.24 -2.32 10.96
CA ILE A 86 0.09 -3.73 10.56
C ILE A 86 0.80 -4.00 9.23
N LEU A 87 0.64 -3.12 8.24
CA LEU A 87 1.25 -3.26 6.92
C LEU A 87 2.79 -3.15 7.02
N GLU A 88 3.30 -2.13 7.72
CA GLU A 88 4.74 -1.94 7.92
C GLU A 88 5.36 -3.09 8.74
N ASP A 89 4.66 -3.58 9.77
CA ASP A 89 5.07 -4.78 10.50
C ASP A 89 5.08 -6.00 9.58
N ALA A 90 4.16 -6.14 8.62
CA ALA A 90 4.14 -7.25 7.68
C ALA A 90 5.32 -7.19 6.70
N TYR A 91 5.78 -6.00 6.31
CA TYR A 91 6.98 -5.80 5.48
C TYR A 91 8.27 -6.30 6.15
N ILE A 92 8.40 -6.12 7.46
CA ILE A 92 9.53 -6.61 8.25
C ILE A 92 9.29 -8.07 8.67
N GLY A 93 8.09 -8.35 9.14
CA GLY A 93 7.61 -9.63 9.66
C GLY A 93 7.74 -10.76 8.65
N SER A 94 7.09 -10.64 7.49
CA SER A 94 7.08 -11.69 6.47
C SER A 94 8.47 -12.12 5.98
N ARG A 95 9.47 -11.21 6.06
CA ARG A 95 10.83 -11.47 5.58
C ARG A 95 11.79 -11.99 6.65
N TYR A 96 11.53 -11.68 7.93
CA TYR A 96 12.50 -11.93 8.99
C TYR A 96 11.93 -12.66 10.21
N PHE A 97 10.60 -12.83 10.31
CA PHE A 97 9.92 -13.40 11.48
C PHE A 97 8.74 -14.31 11.11
N ILE A 98 8.52 -15.38 11.88
CA ILE A 98 7.33 -16.25 11.74
C ILE A 98 6.15 -15.59 12.46
N ARG A 99 5.60 -14.51 11.89
CA ARG A 99 4.40 -13.84 12.43
C ARG A 99 3.15 -14.36 11.74
N ARG A 100 2.15 -14.77 12.52
CA ARG A 100 0.82 -15.12 12.01
C ARG A 100 -0.11 -13.92 12.08
N TYR A 101 -0.79 -13.65 10.99
CA TYR A 101 -1.82 -12.61 10.90
C TYR A 101 -3.18 -13.26 10.66
N SER A 102 -4.23 -12.67 11.22
CA SER A 102 -5.61 -13.12 10.99
C SER A 102 -6.16 -12.53 9.71
N VAL A 103 -7.10 -13.23 9.06
CA VAL A 103 -7.90 -12.68 7.93
C VAL A 103 -8.50 -11.32 8.26
N ARG A 104 -8.97 -11.09 9.50
CA ARG A 104 -9.48 -9.77 9.93
C ARG A 104 -8.48 -8.62 9.75
N LYS A 105 -7.18 -8.88 9.94
CA LYS A 105 -6.11 -7.89 9.73
C LYS A 105 -5.87 -7.67 8.24
N TYR A 106 -5.91 -8.75 7.45
CA TYR A 106 -5.88 -8.66 6.00
C TYR A 106 -7.03 -7.80 5.45
N GLU A 107 -8.28 -8.05 5.86
CA GLU A 107 -9.45 -7.26 5.42
C GLU A 107 -9.31 -5.78 5.77
N ALA A 108 -8.78 -5.47 6.96
CA ALA A 108 -8.50 -4.08 7.34
C ALA A 108 -7.43 -3.43 6.44
N GLY A 109 -6.36 -4.17 6.13
CA GLY A 109 -5.33 -3.74 5.19
C GLY A 109 -5.89 -3.55 3.78
N LYS A 110 -6.72 -4.49 3.30
CA LYS A 110 -7.34 -4.46 1.97
C LYS A 110 -8.19 -3.21 1.81
N LYS A 111 -9.08 -2.96 2.77
CA LYS A 111 -9.94 -1.76 2.79
C LYS A 111 -9.11 -0.48 2.83
N PHE A 112 -8.04 -0.44 3.60
CA PHE A 112 -7.13 0.71 3.63
C PHE A 112 -6.50 0.95 2.25
N THR A 113 -6.00 -0.09 1.58
CA THR A 113 -5.43 0.01 0.22
C THR A 113 -6.46 0.53 -0.79
N GLU A 114 -7.71 0.08 -0.72
CA GLU A 114 -8.79 0.55 -1.60
C GLU A 114 -9.09 2.05 -1.40
N GLU A 115 -9.17 2.51 -0.15
CA GLU A 115 -9.38 3.94 0.14
C GLU A 115 -8.17 4.79 -0.26
N VAL A 116 -6.93 4.26 -0.13
CA VAL A 116 -5.74 4.92 -0.69
C VAL A 116 -5.87 5.08 -2.21
N PHE A 117 -6.20 4.01 -2.93
CA PHE A 117 -6.39 4.07 -4.39
C PHE A 117 -7.47 5.08 -4.78
N LYS A 118 -8.57 5.12 -4.05
CA LYS A 118 -9.64 6.10 -4.24
C LYS A 118 -9.18 7.54 -3.99
N CYS A 119 -8.45 7.81 -2.90
CA CYS A 119 -7.87 9.13 -2.65
C CYS A 119 -6.91 9.58 -3.77
N LEU A 120 -6.27 8.62 -4.44
CA LEU A 120 -5.31 8.84 -5.52
C LEU A 120 -5.92 8.79 -6.93
N GLY A 121 -7.21 8.47 -7.06
CA GLY A 121 -7.89 8.33 -8.35
C GLY A 121 -7.46 7.11 -9.17
N ILE A 122 -6.93 6.06 -8.53
CA ILE A 122 -6.54 4.80 -9.17
C ILE A 122 -7.76 3.87 -9.23
N SER A 123 -8.11 3.42 -10.44
CA SER A 123 -9.20 2.44 -10.65
C SER A 123 -8.66 1.01 -10.63
N ILE A 124 -9.35 0.12 -9.92
CA ILE A 124 -8.98 -1.30 -9.77
C ILE A 124 -9.49 -2.17 -10.95
N THR A 125 -10.43 -1.62 -11.73
CA THR A 125 -11.10 -2.24 -12.87
C THR A 125 -10.12 -2.82 -13.89
#